data_AF-M6FJI3-F1
#
_entry.id   AF-M6FJI3-F1
#
_cell.length_a   1.000
_cell.length_b   1.000
_cell.length_c   1.000
_cell.angle_alpha   90.00
_cell.angle_beta   90.00
_cell.angle_gamma   90.00
#
_symmetry.space_group_name_H-M   'P 1'
#
loop_
_entity.id
_entity.type
_entity.pdbx_description
1 polymer ?
#
loop_
_entity_poly.entity_id
_entity_poly.type
_entity_poly.pdbx_seq_one_letter_code
_entity_poly.pdbx_strand_id
1 'polypeptide(L)'
;MIEIKAIGLELKDDYIRQAIDYGANSGIEWVILTNGMNWQIYRITFSKPIDKEMVYEINFSNINPKIENHIEPIYYLCKEALGKSLLDEYHSQKQALSKYYIGQMILTETVLDVIKRELKRLTPGVKIENDEIEEALRSDVIKRDALEGDKAVDAAVSAILCK
;
A
#
# COMPACT_ATOMS: atom_id res chain seq x y z
N MET A 1 1.20 -5.81 -18.55
CA MET A 1 1.89 -6.98 -19.15
C MET A 1 1.54 -8.22 -18.35
N ILE A 2 1.43 -9.39 -18.96
CA ILE A 2 1.18 -10.65 -18.25
C ILE A 2 2.28 -11.66 -18.62
N GLU A 3 2.99 -12.16 -17.61
CA GLU A 3 3.97 -13.23 -17.71
C GLU A 3 3.33 -14.54 -17.19
N ILE A 4 3.29 -15.56 -18.05
CA ILE A 4 2.57 -16.81 -17.78
C ILE A 4 3.56 -17.96 -17.65
N LYS A 5 3.44 -18.73 -16.57
CA LYS A 5 4.17 -19.98 -16.34
C LYS A 5 3.21 -21.18 -16.39
N ALA A 6 3.77 -22.37 -16.56
CA ALA A 6 3.00 -23.59 -16.56
C ALA A 6 2.33 -23.85 -15.20
N ILE A 7 1.13 -24.43 -15.23
CA ILE A 7 0.41 -24.81 -14.02
C ILE A 7 1.22 -25.83 -13.21
N GLY A 8 1.26 -25.67 -11.88
CA GLY A 8 2.05 -26.50 -10.97
C GLY A 8 3.50 -26.05 -10.79
N LEU A 9 3.99 -25.06 -11.55
CA LEU A 9 5.27 -24.42 -11.24
C LEU A 9 5.09 -23.36 -10.15
N GLU A 10 6.02 -23.34 -9.20
CA GLU A 10 6.13 -22.26 -8.23
C GLU A 10 6.56 -20.95 -8.92
N LEU A 11 5.92 -19.83 -8.53
CA LEU A 11 6.27 -18.51 -9.03
C LEU A 11 7.50 -17.99 -8.28
N LYS A 12 8.66 -18.00 -8.96
CA LYS A 12 9.95 -17.62 -8.39
C LYS A 12 10.32 -16.16 -8.66
N ASP A 13 11.17 -15.61 -7.79
CA ASP A 13 11.69 -14.24 -7.89
C ASP A 13 12.38 -13.92 -9.23
N ASP A 14 13.04 -14.90 -9.85
CA ASP A 14 13.71 -14.68 -11.14
C ASP A 14 12.69 -14.43 -12.28
N TYR A 15 11.51 -15.05 -12.21
CA TYR A 15 10.46 -14.83 -13.20
C TYR A 15 9.90 -13.41 -13.10
N ILE A 16 9.73 -12.89 -11.87
CA ILE A 16 9.29 -11.50 -11.71
C ILE A 16 10.39 -10.52 -12.09
N ARG A 17 11.68 -10.78 -11.83
CA ARG A 17 12.77 -9.91 -12.30
C ARG A 17 12.72 -9.73 -13.82
N GLN A 18 12.68 -10.84 -14.56
CA GLN A 18 12.57 -10.80 -16.01
C GLN A 18 11.33 -10.02 -16.48
N ALA A 19 10.18 -10.27 -15.86
CA ALA A 19 8.93 -9.59 -16.23
C ALA A 19 8.99 -8.08 -15.96
N ILE A 20 9.60 -7.67 -14.84
CA ILE A 20 9.77 -6.26 -14.48
C ILE A 20 10.72 -5.56 -15.45
N ASP A 21 11.82 -6.21 -15.83
CA ASP A 21 12.77 -5.66 -16.81
C ASP A 21 12.09 -5.42 -18.16
N TYR A 22 11.26 -6.36 -18.65
CA TYR A 22 10.50 -6.15 -19.89
C TYR A 22 9.44 -5.06 -19.75
N GLY A 23 8.69 -5.07 -18.65
CA GLY A 23 7.66 -4.08 -18.36
C GLY A 23 8.23 -2.67 -18.32
N ALA A 24 9.33 -2.49 -17.58
CA ALA A 24 9.98 -1.19 -17.42
C ALA A 24 10.57 -0.66 -18.73
N ASN A 25 11.25 -1.52 -19.50
CA ASN A 25 11.77 -1.14 -20.82
C ASN A 25 10.67 -0.76 -21.83
N SER A 26 9.44 -1.22 -21.61
CA SER A 26 8.28 -0.94 -22.46
C SER A 26 7.39 0.19 -21.90
N GLY A 27 7.77 0.82 -20.79
CA GLY A 27 6.97 1.87 -20.13
C GLY A 27 5.66 1.37 -19.51
N ILE A 28 5.57 0.08 -19.20
CA ILE A 28 4.38 -0.54 -18.60
C ILE A 28 4.52 -0.51 -17.07
N GLU A 29 3.57 0.11 -16.37
CA GLU A 29 3.55 0.18 -14.90
C GLU A 29 3.09 -1.12 -14.24
N TRP A 30 2.23 -1.89 -14.91
CA TRP A 30 1.54 -3.03 -14.30
C TRP A 30 1.97 -4.37 -14.89
N VAL A 31 2.45 -5.25 -14.04
CA VAL A 31 2.92 -6.60 -14.40
C VAL A 31 2.17 -7.65 -13.59
N ILE A 32 1.65 -8.66 -14.28
CA ILE A 32 1.01 -9.82 -13.66
C ILE A 32 1.89 -11.04 -13.93
N LEU A 33 2.29 -11.75 -12.88
CA LEU A 33 2.95 -13.06 -12.97
C LEU A 33 1.97 -14.14 -12.53
N THR A 34 1.72 -15.15 -13.36
CA THR A 34 0.73 -16.20 -13.06
C THR A 34 1.15 -17.59 -13.52
N ASN A 35 0.73 -18.62 -12.78
CA ASN A 35 0.77 -20.02 -13.20
C ASN A 35 -0.64 -20.60 -13.41
N GLY A 36 -1.65 -19.74 -13.55
CA GLY A 36 -3.07 -20.09 -13.62
C GLY A 36 -3.75 -20.20 -12.26
N MET A 37 -3.08 -20.75 -11.23
CA MET A 37 -3.62 -20.92 -9.87
C MET A 37 -3.32 -19.74 -8.96
N ASN A 38 -2.08 -19.25 -9.00
CA ASN A 38 -1.61 -18.07 -8.27
C ASN A 38 -1.36 -16.94 -9.26
N TRP A 39 -1.85 -15.75 -8.93
CA TRP A 39 -1.69 -14.55 -9.72
C TRP A 39 -1.10 -13.47 -8.82
N GLN A 40 0.09 -13.01 -9.15
CA GLN A 40 0.79 -11.96 -8.42
C GLN A 40 0.79 -10.69 -9.26
N ILE A 41 0.25 -9.60 -8.69
CA ILE A 41 0.09 -8.32 -9.37
C ILE A 41 1.13 -7.37 -8.80
N TYR A 42 1.98 -6.84 -9.68
CA TYR A 42 3.06 -5.92 -9.32
C TYR A 42 2.87 -4.57 -10.00
N ARG A 43 3.18 -3.50 -9.24
CA ARG A 43 3.36 -2.14 -9.77
C ARG A 43 4.85 -1.85 -9.87
N ILE A 44 5.27 -1.36 -11.02
CA ILE A 44 6.62 -0.84 -11.26
C ILE A 44 6.64 0.63 -10.89
N THR A 45 7.66 1.03 -10.13
CA THR A 45 7.98 2.42 -9.87
C THR A 45 9.22 2.78 -10.69
N PHE A 46 9.07 3.77 -11.58
CA PHE A 46 10.14 4.26 -12.45
C PHE A 46 11.12 5.17 -11.70
N SER A 47 11.78 4.62 -10.69
CA SER A 47 12.87 5.25 -9.92
C SER A 47 14.25 4.81 -10.43
N LYS A 48 15.31 5.31 -9.80
CA LYS A 48 16.70 4.89 -10.07
C LYS A 48 17.30 4.36 -8.76
N PRO A 49 17.43 3.04 -8.56
CA PRO A 49 17.07 1.94 -9.49
C PRO A 49 15.55 1.77 -9.65
N ILE A 50 15.12 1.05 -10.70
CA ILE A 50 13.71 0.65 -10.86
C ILE A 50 13.30 -0.14 -9.63
N ASP A 51 12.15 0.22 -9.06
CA ASP A 51 11.56 -0.49 -7.94
C ASP A 51 10.26 -1.18 -8.33
N LYS A 52 9.83 -2.14 -7.52
CA LYS A 52 8.58 -2.88 -7.70
C LYS A 52 7.90 -3.17 -6.37
N GLU A 53 6.58 -3.12 -6.40
CA GLU A 53 5.74 -3.52 -5.28
C GLU A 53 4.79 -4.64 -5.69
N MET A 54 4.74 -5.73 -4.92
CA MET A 54 3.64 -6.70 -5.04
C MET A 54 2.39 -6.09 -4.41
N VAL A 55 1.47 -5.61 -5.25
CA VAL A 55 0.26 -4.93 -4.82
C VAL A 55 -0.75 -5.92 -4.28
N TYR A 56 -0.96 -7.06 -4.92
CA TYR A 56 -1.82 -8.11 -4.39
C TYR A 56 -1.52 -9.47 -5.00
N GLU A 57 -1.96 -10.54 -4.34
CA GLU A 57 -1.85 -11.91 -4.80
C GLU A 57 -3.20 -12.61 -4.67
N ILE A 58 -3.59 -13.31 -5.74
CA ILE A 58 -4.81 -14.11 -5.79
C ILE A 58 -4.40 -15.58 -5.89
N ASN A 59 -4.79 -16.37 -4.90
CA ASN A 59 -4.76 -17.84 -4.99
C ASN A 59 -6.19 -18.33 -5.22
N PHE A 60 -6.46 -18.81 -6.44
CA PHE A 60 -7.79 -19.25 -6.85
C PHE A 60 -8.35 -20.43 -6.03
N SER A 61 -7.49 -21.25 -5.41
CA SER A 61 -7.93 -22.33 -4.52
C SER A 61 -8.48 -21.82 -3.18
N ASN A 62 -8.18 -20.56 -2.82
CA ASN A 62 -8.63 -19.93 -1.57
C ASN A 62 -9.79 -18.95 -1.77
N ILE A 63 -10.31 -18.81 -3.00
CA ILE A 63 -11.41 -17.88 -3.30
C ILE A 63 -12.74 -18.49 -2.86
N ASN A 64 -13.49 -17.71 -2.08
CA ASN A 64 -14.88 -18.00 -1.78
C ASN A 64 -15.75 -16.99 -2.51
N PRO A 65 -16.57 -17.41 -3.50
CA PRO A 65 -17.36 -16.49 -4.31
C PRO A 65 -18.48 -15.77 -3.54
N LYS A 66 -18.75 -16.17 -2.28
CA LYS A 66 -19.69 -15.49 -1.39
C LYS A 66 -19.05 -14.36 -0.58
N ILE A 67 -17.73 -14.22 -0.62
CA ILE A 67 -17.00 -13.16 0.08
C ILE A 67 -16.61 -12.10 -0.95
N GLU A 68 -17.22 -10.92 -0.86
CA GLU A 68 -17.02 -9.82 -1.81
C GLU A 68 -15.55 -9.43 -1.95
N ASN A 69 -14.83 -9.32 -0.83
CA ASN A 69 -13.40 -9.00 -0.82
C ASN A 69 -12.50 -10.06 -1.49
N HIS A 70 -12.98 -11.29 -1.71
CA HIS A 70 -12.23 -12.29 -2.50
C HIS A 70 -12.47 -12.10 -4.00
N ILE A 71 -13.61 -11.50 -4.39
CA ILE A 71 -14.02 -11.31 -5.79
C ILE A 71 -13.57 -9.95 -6.32
N GLU A 72 -13.66 -8.90 -5.50
CA GLU A 72 -13.32 -7.52 -5.88
C GLU A 72 -11.91 -7.41 -6.52
N PRO A 73 -10.84 -8.03 -5.98
CA PRO A 73 -9.51 -7.95 -6.61
C PRO A 73 -9.46 -8.56 -8.01
N ILE A 74 -10.30 -9.56 -8.31
CA ILE A 74 -10.38 -10.21 -9.62
C ILE A 74 -10.98 -9.22 -10.64
N TYR A 75 -11.97 -8.43 -10.23
CA TYR A 75 -12.62 -7.45 -11.10
C TYR A 75 -11.63 -6.43 -11.67
N TYR A 76 -10.62 -6.01 -10.90
CA TYR A 76 -9.61 -5.08 -11.40
C TYR A 76 -8.75 -5.64 -12.55
N LEU A 77 -8.72 -6.97 -12.70
CA LEU A 77 -8.01 -7.65 -13.79
C LEU A 77 -8.86 -7.82 -15.05
N CYS A 78 -10.18 -7.58 -14.96
CA CYS A 78 -11.09 -7.68 -16.09
C CYS A 78 -10.87 -6.52 -17.06
N LYS A 79 -11.15 -6.77 -18.34
CA LYS A 79 -10.97 -5.79 -19.43
C LYS A 79 -11.73 -4.49 -19.17
N GLU A 80 -12.91 -4.60 -18.55
CA GLU A 80 -13.79 -3.50 -18.18
C GLU A 80 -13.16 -2.56 -17.14
N ALA A 81 -12.29 -3.08 -16.27
CA ALA A 81 -11.59 -2.33 -15.24
C ALA A 81 -10.28 -1.72 -15.73
N LEU A 82 -9.55 -2.43 -16.60
CA LEU A 82 -8.27 -1.97 -17.16
C LEU A 82 -8.39 -0.65 -17.94
N GLY A 83 -9.52 -0.41 -18.60
CA GLY A 83 -9.76 0.83 -19.35
C GLY A 83 -10.14 2.05 -18.49
N LYS A 84 -10.26 1.88 -17.17
CA LYS A 84 -10.79 2.90 -16.24
C LYS A 84 -9.82 3.26 -15.12
N SER A 85 -8.54 2.87 -15.22
CA SER A 85 -7.53 3.10 -14.16
C SER A 85 -7.92 2.54 -12.78
N LEU A 86 -8.84 1.58 -12.71
CA LEU A 86 -9.31 1.05 -11.41
C LEU A 86 -8.22 0.33 -10.62
N LEU A 87 -7.22 -0.20 -11.31
CA LEU A 87 -6.07 -0.83 -10.69
C LEU A 87 -5.17 0.21 -10.00
N ASP A 88 -5.09 1.43 -10.54
CA ASP A 88 -4.41 2.58 -9.92
C ASP A 88 -5.22 3.12 -8.73
N GLU A 89 -6.55 3.17 -8.85
CA GLU A 89 -7.45 3.56 -7.75
C GLU A 89 -7.34 2.58 -6.58
N TYR A 90 -7.38 1.27 -6.86
CA TYR A 90 -7.20 0.22 -5.85
C TYR A 90 -5.83 0.34 -5.16
N HIS A 91 -4.76 0.56 -5.92
CA HIS A 91 -3.43 0.78 -5.36
C HIS A 91 -3.38 2.01 -4.45
N SER A 92 -3.97 3.11 -4.90
CA SER A 92 -4.04 4.36 -4.14
C SER A 92 -4.82 4.18 -2.83
N GLN A 93 -5.96 3.49 -2.88
CA GLN A 93 -6.74 3.16 -1.69
C GLN A 93 -5.95 2.28 -0.73
N LYS A 94 -5.27 1.24 -1.25
CA LYS A 94 -4.44 0.35 -0.43
C LYS A 94 -3.25 1.08 0.21
N GLN A 95 -2.64 2.01 -0.52
CA GLN A 95 -1.55 2.84 -0.04
C GLN A 95 -2.05 3.82 1.04
N ALA A 96 -3.18 4.48 0.84
CA ALA A 96 -3.78 5.38 1.82
C ALA A 96 -4.14 4.67 3.14
N LEU A 97 -4.57 3.41 3.06
CA LEU A 97 -4.91 2.58 4.21
C LEU A 97 -3.73 1.80 4.80
N SER A 98 -2.51 1.99 4.27
CA SER A 98 -1.34 1.33 4.81
C SER A 98 -1.01 1.86 6.21
N LYS A 99 -0.52 0.98 7.08
CA LYS A 99 -0.07 1.33 8.43
C LYS A 99 0.96 2.48 8.43
N TYR A 100 1.77 2.58 7.39
CA TYR A 100 2.78 3.63 7.24
C TYR A 100 2.11 4.99 6.99
N TYR A 101 1.14 5.05 6.06
CA TYR A 101 0.41 6.28 5.77
C TYR A 101 -0.45 6.72 6.95
N ILE A 102 -1.25 5.81 7.51
CA ILE A 102 -2.08 6.13 8.69
C ILE A 102 -1.20 6.56 9.87
N GLY A 103 -0.10 5.85 10.12
CA GLY A 103 0.84 6.19 11.19
C GLY A 103 1.43 7.59 11.05
N GLN A 104 1.94 7.94 9.86
CA GLN A 104 2.46 9.28 9.60
C GLN A 104 1.36 10.35 9.61
N MET A 105 0.15 10.02 9.16
CA MET A 105 -0.97 10.96 9.16
C MET A 105 -1.41 11.36 10.56
N ILE A 106 -1.44 10.41 11.49
CA ILE A 106 -1.78 10.67 12.90
C ILE A 106 -0.78 11.65 13.54
N LEU A 107 0.47 11.64 13.09
CA LEU A 107 1.56 12.47 13.61
C LEU A 107 1.63 13.87 12.94
N THR A 108 0.69 14.20 12.06
CA THR A 108 0.64 15.55 11.48
C THR A 108 0.08 16.58 12.45
N GLU A 109 0.58 17.80 12.36
CA GLU A 109 0.16 18.95 13.17
C GLU A 109 -1.37 19.11 13.24
N THR A 110 -2.07 18.97 12.11
CA THR A 110 -3.54 19.05 12.06
C THR A 110 -4.21 17.99 12.93
N VAL A 111 -3.71 16.74 12.91
CA VAL A 111 -4.30 15.66 13.73
C VAL A 111 -3.90 15.82 15.19
N LEU A 112 -2.65 16.18 15.48
CA LEU A 112 -2.18 16.47 16.84
C LEU A 112 -3.00 17.61 17.48
N ASP A 113 -3.31 18.67 16.74
CA ASP A 113 -4.17 19.77 17.20
C ASP A 113 -5.59 19.31 17.51
N VAL A 114 -6.15 18.42 16.70
CA VAL A 114 -7.47 17.83 16.96
C VAL A 114 -7.44 17.00 18.25
N ILE A 115 -6.42 16.15 18.42
CA ILE A 115 -6.26 15.34 19.64
C ILE A 115 -6.11 16.26 20.86
N LYS A 116 -5.25 17.28 20.79
CA LYS A 116 -5.04 18.29 21.84
C LYS A 116 -6.34 18.98 22.24
N ARG A 117 -7.16 19.39 21.26
CA ARG A 117 -8.45 20.03 21.52
C ARG A 117 -9.41 19.09 22.26
N GLU A 118 -9.50 17.82 21.83
CA GLU A 118 -10.38 16.85 22.49
C GLU A 118 -9.89 16.50 23.90
N LEU A 119 -8.58 16.35 24.12
CA LEU A 119 -8.00 16.14 25.45
C LEU A 119 -8.30 17.32 26.38
N LYS A 120 -8.08 18.57 25.94
CA LYS A 120 -8.38 19.77 26.75
C LYS A 120 -9.85 19.85 27.15
N ARG A 121 -10.76 19.36 26.30
CA ARG A 121 -12.20 19.30 26.61
C ARG A 121 -12.50 18.29 27.72
N LEU A 122 -11.79 17.16 27.73
CA LEU A 122 -11.93 16.10 28.74
C LEU A 122 -11.19 16.42 30.04
N THR A 123 -10.11 17.20 29.98
CA THR A 123 -9.26 17.56 31.12
C THR A 123 -9.12 19.08 31.28
N PRO A 124 -10.16 19.81 31.73
CA PRO A 124 -10.11 21.26 31.89
C PRO A 124 -8.98 21.69 32.85
N GLY A 125 -8.21 22.70 32.44
CA GLY A 125 -7.12 23.28 33.24
C GLY A 125 -5.76 22.57 33.11
N VAL A 126 -5.71 21.42 32.44
CA VAL A 126 -4.45 20.73 32.14
C VAL A 126 -3.80 21.35 30.90
N LYS A 127 -2.52 21.71 31.02
CA LYS A 127 -1.70 22.12 29.87
C LYS A 127 -1.20 20.86 29.16
N ILE A 128 -1.39 20.82 27.85
CA ILE A 128 -1.00 19.70 26.98
C ILE A 128 -0.46 20.34 25.71
N GLU A 129 0.76 19.97 25.31
CA GLU A 129 1.40 20.41 24.08
C GLU A 129 1.43 19.30 23.01
N ASN A 130 1.58 19.68 21.74
CA ASN A 130 1.56 18.71 20.64
C ASN A 130 2.76 17.75 20.72
N ASP A 131 3.92 18.23 21.16
CA ASP A 131 5.13 17.40 21.32
C ASP A 131 4.90 16.26 22.33
N GLU A 132 4.17 16.51 23.43
CA GLU A 132 3.84 15.49 24.43
C GLU A 132 2.88 14.43 23.86
N ILE A 133 1.92 14.86 23.03
CA ILE A 133 0.98 13.97 22.34
C ILE A 133 1.72 13.12 21.30
N GLU A 134 2.60 13.75 20.52
CA GLU A 134 3.39 13.08 19.50
C GLU A 134 4.32 12.04 20.12
N GLU A 135 4.99 12.37 21.23
CA GLU A 135 5.84 11.43 21.97
C GLU A 135 5.04 10.21 22.41
N ALA A 136 3.92 10.40 23.11
CA ALA A 136 3.06 9.31 23.57
C ALA A 136 2.54 8.43 22.41
N LEU A 137 2.20 9.05 21.27
CA LEU A 137 1.78 8.31 20.08
C LEU A 137 2.92 7.46 19.52
N ARG A 138 4.14 7.98 19.45
CA ARG A 138 5.32 7.26 18.93
C ARG A 138 5.82 6.16 19.86
N SER A 139 5.81 6.40 21.17
CA SER A 139 6.36 5.47 22.17
C SER A 139 5.38 4.36 22.54
N ASP A 140 4.11 4.70 22.73
CA ASP A 140 3.17 3.86 23.49
C ASP A 140 2.00 3.34 22.65
N VAL A 141 1.61 4.04 21.57
CA VAL A 141 0.39 3.73 20.81
C VAL A 141 0.72 3.12 19.44
N ILE A 142 1.59 3.76 18.67
CA ILE A 142 1.91 3.35 17.30
C ILE A 142 3.03 2.31 17.36
N LYS A 143 2.81 1.16 16.71
CA LYS A 143 3.84 0.14 16.59
C LYS A 143 5.03 0.68 15.79
N ARG A 144 6.25 0.39 16.25
CA ARG A 144 7.50 0.84 15.60
C ARG A 144 7.58 0.46 14.12
N ASP A 145 7.07 -0.72 13.76
CA ASP A 145 7.05 -1.22 12.39
C ASP A 145 6.13 -0.43 11.44
N ALA A 146 5.34 0.53 11.95
CA ALA A 146 4.57 1.48 11.14
C ALA A 146 5.29 2.83 10.94
N LEU A 147 6.35 3.11 11.71
CA LEU A 147 7.09 4.38 11.69
C LEU A 147 8.49 4.25 11.08
N GLU A 148 9.00 3.03 10.94
CA GLU A 148 10.36 2.75 10.48
C GLU A 148 10.37 2.08 9.09
N GLY A 149 11.51 2.21 8.41
CA GLY A 149 11.77 1.62 7.08
C GLY A 149 11.38 2.53 5.91
N ASP A 150 11.80 2.15 4.70
CA ASP A 150 11.68 2.97 3.49
C ASP A 150 10.23 3.41 3.22
N LYS A 151 9.26 2.50 3.39
CA LYS A 151 7.82 2.81 3.23
C LYS A 151 7.30 3.86 4.23
N ALA A 152 7.85 3.91 5.44
CA ALA A 152 7.48 4.92 6.42
C ALA A 152 8.11 6.28 6.09
N VAL A 153 9.33 6.29 5.56
CA VAL A 153 10.01 7.49 5.07
C VAL A 153 9.25 8.09 3.89
N ASP A 154 8.87 7.26 2.91
CA ASP A 154 8.10 7.69 1.74
C ASP A 154 6.72 8.27 2.13
N ALA A 155 6.05 7.62 3.10
CA ALA A 155 4.79 8.11 3.65
C ALA A 155 4.96 9.45 4.37
N ALA A 156 6.06 9.65 5.12
CA ALA A 156 6.35 10.90 5.81
C ALA A 156 6.57 12.06 4.83
N VAL A 157 7.32 11.82 3.74
CA VAL A 157 7.50 12.82 2.66
C VAL A 157 6.15 13.19 2.05
N SER A 158 5.31 12.19 1.77
CA SER A 158 3.97 12.41 1.20
C SER A 158 3.06 13.21 2.14
N ALA A 159 3.08 12.91 3.44
CA ALA A 159 2.29 13.62 4.44
C ALA A 159 2.68 15.10 4.57
N ILE A 160 3.97 15.44 4.39
CA ILE A 160 4.46 16.83 4.40
C ILE A 160 3.99 17.59 3.16
N LEU A 161 3.95 16.94 1.99
CA LEU A 161 3.53 17.54 0.72
C LEU A 161 2.02 17.84 0.63
N CYS A 162 1.21 17.33 1.56
CA CYS A 162 -0.22 17.68 1.68
C CYS A 162 -0.49 18.98 2.46
N LYS A 163 0.56 19.70 2.91
CA LYS A 163 0.45 21.07 3.45
C LYS A 163 0.39 22.11 2.33
#